data_AF-A0A378W0I5-F1
#
_entry.id   AF-A0A378W0I5-F1
#
_cell.length_a   1.000
_cell.length_b   1.000
_cell.length_c   1.000
_cell.angle_alpha   90.00
_cell.angle_beta   90.00
_cell.angle_gamma   90.00
#
_symmetry.space_group_name_H-M   'P 1'
#
loop_
_entity.id
_entity.type
_entity.pdbx_description
1 polymer ?
#
loop_
_entity_poly.entity_id
_entity_poly.type
_entity_poly.pdbx_seq_one_letter_code
_entity_poly.pdbx_strand_id
1 'polypeptide(L)' 'MVDSTVQSMAREKYLTLDGNQIDTVISLKNNALKLNGKTLQNEPDPDFDEGDMVSGQPH' A
#
# COMPACT_ATOMS: atom_id res chain seq x y z
N MET A 1 -5.52 -14.06 -4.27
CA MET A 1 -4.61 -12.89 -4.29
C MET A 1 -4.76 -12.00 -3.05
N VAL A 2 -5.97 -11.81 -2.49
CA VAL A 2 -6.16 -10.98 -1.28
C VAL A 2 -5.53 -11.61 -0.02
N ASP A 3 -5.73 -12.91 0.20
CA ASP A 3 -5.17 -13.60 1.38
C ASP A 3 -3.65 -13.52 1.48
N SER A 4 -2.94 -13.64 0.35
CA SER A 4 -1.48 -13.51 0.33
C SER A 4 -1.03 -12.11 0.74
N THR A 5 -1.74 -11.07 0.32
CA THR A 5 -1.45 -9.69 0.72
C THR A 5 -1.72 -9.48 2.21
N VAL A 6 -2.85 -9.96 2.71
CA VAL A 6 -3.20 -9.85 4.13
C VAL A 6 -2.18 -10.60 5.01
N GLN A 7 -1.75 -11.79 4.60
CA GLN A 7 -0.70 -12.54 5.31
C GLN A 7 0.64 -11.81 5.29
N SER A 8 1.03 -11.20 4.17
CA SER A 8 2.25 -10.39 4.09
C SER A 8 2.17 -9.17 5.01
N MET A 9 1.05 -8.44 5.00
CA MET A 9 0.83 -7.30 5.90
C MET A 9 0.84 -7.70 7.37
N ALA A 10 0.32 -8.89 7.72
CA ALA A 10 0.38 -9.44 9.07
C ALA A 10 1.82 -9.77 9.48
N ARG A 11 2.59 -10.46 8.62
CA ARG A 11 4.01 -10.77 8.83
C ARG A 11 4.84 -9.50 9.04
N GLU A 12 4.52 -8.48 8.26
CA GLU A 12 5.16 -7.18 8.33
C GLU A 12 4.58 -6.27 9.43
N LYS A 13 3.62 -6.76 10.23
CA LYS A 13 3.03 -6.08 11.38
C LYS A 13 2.25 -4.78 11.05
N TYR A 14 1.81 -4.60 9.81
CA TYR A 14 0.88 -3.52 9.45
C TYR A 14 -0.54 -3.78 9.97
N LEU A 15 -0.89 -5.04 10.16
CA LEU A 15 -2.14 -5.49 10.79
C LEU A 15 -1.85 -6.69 11.68
N THR A 16 -2.80 -7.03 12.53
CA THR A 16 -2.84 -8.26 13.32
C THR A 16 -3.92 -9.17 12.76
N LEU A 17 -3.61 -10.45 12.66
CA LEU A 17 -4.52 -11.47 12.17
C LEU A 17 -4.81 -12.46 13.31
N ASP A 18 -6.07 -12.59 13.71
CA ASP A 18 -6.53 -13.58 14.67
C ASP A 18 -7.61 -14.45 14.01
N GLY A 19 -7.20 -15.61 13.48
CA GLY A 19 -8.05 -16.44 12.63
C GLY A 19 -8.53 -15.70 11.38
N ASN A 20 -9.83 -15.39 11.34
CA ASN A 20 -10.48 -14.64 10.26
C ASN A 20 -10.69 -13.15 10.59
N GLN A 21 -10.24 -12.69 11.75
CA GLN A 21 -10.35 -11.30 12.17
C GLN A 21 -9.06 -10.55 11.84
N ILE A 22 -9.24 -9.35 11.27
CA ILE A 22 -8.17 -8.42 10.94
C ILE A 22 -8.33 -7.20 11.84
N ASP A 23 -7.31 -6.91 12.63
CA ASP A 23 -7.25 -5.73 13.48
C ASP A 23 -6.08 -4.83 13.04
N THR A 24 -6.34 -3.53 12.89
CA THR A 24 -5.29 -2.56 12.55
C THR A 24 -5.62 -1.20 13.15
N VAL A 25 -4.60 -0.52 13.67
CA VAL A 25 -4.69 0.86 14.13
C VAL A 25 -4.24 1.78 13.00
N ILE A 26 -5.20 2.55 12.48
CA ILE A 26 -4.97 3.51 11.41
C ILE A 26 -4.75 4.88 12.02
N SER A 27 -3.64 5.53 11.68
CA SER A 27 -3.40 6.92 12.04
C SER A 27 -3.00 7.73 10.81
N LEU A 28 -3.67 8.85 10.57
CA LEU A 28 -3.31 9.80 9.52
C LEU A 28 -2.87 11.11 10.18
N LYS A 29 -1.61 11.49 10.00
CA LYS A 29 -1.06 12.75 10.54
C LYS A 29 -0.05 13.32 9.58
N ASN A 30 -0.15 14.62 9.27
CA ASN A 30 0.76 15.32 8.36
C ASN A 30 0.90 14.61 7.00
N ASN A 31 -0.21 14.15 6.41
CA ASN A 31 -0.24 13.34 5.18
C ASN A 31 0.54 12.01 5.24
N ALA A 32 0.98 11.57 6.42
CA ALA A 32 1.56 10.26 6.63
C ALA A 32 0.50 9.31 7.19
N LEU A 33 0.15 8.30 6.41
CA LEU A 33 -0.66 7.17 6.85
C LEU A 33 0.24 6.20 7.62
N LYS A 34 -0.19 5.76 8.79
CA LYS A 34 0.45 4.67 9.52
C LYS A 34 -0.55 3.59 9.87
N LEU A 35 -0.12 2.34 9.71
CA LEU A 35 -0.86 1.16 10.14
C LEU A 35 -0.07 0.48 11.26
N ASN A 36 -0.69 0.26 12.42
CA ASN A 36 -0.03 -0.25 13.62
C ASN A 36 1.29 0.48 13.96
N GLY A 37 1.33 1.79 13.72
CA GLY A 37 2.49 2.64 13.96
C GLY A 37 3.55 2.63 12.85
N LYS A 38 3.44 1.75 11.85
CA LYS A 38 4.31 1.74 10.66
C LYS A 38 3.80 2.69 9.60
N THR A 39 4.65 3.62 9.15
CA THR A 39 4.33 4.52 8.05
C THR A 39 4.17 3.73 6.76
N LEU A 40 3.01 3.87 6.12
CA LEU A 40 2.81 3.44 4.76
C LEU A 40 3.54 4.44 3.86
N GLN A 41 4.64 4.02 3.27
CA GLN A 41 5.28 4.79 2.22
C GLN A 41 4.53 4.46 0.93
N ASN A 42 3.90 5.45 0.32
CA ASN A 42 3.58 5.30 -1.10
C ASN A 42 4.90 5.14 -1.83
N GLU A 43 4.97 4.15 -2.72
CA GLU A 43 6.00 4.19 -3.74
C GLU A 43 5.86 5.54 -4.46
N PRO A 44 6.95 6.29 -4.67
CA PRO A 44 6.86 7.56 -5.38
C PRO A 44 6.14 7.31 -6.70
N ASP A 45 5.19 8.17 -7.04
CA ASP A 45 4.57 8.12 -8.35
C ASP A 45 5.71 8.13 -9.38
N PRO A 46 5.67 7.24 -10.39
CA PRO A 46 6.69 7.24 -11.44
C PRO A 46 6.79 8.65 -11.99
N ASP A 47 8.03 9.15 -12.19
CA ASP A 47 8.26 10.44 -12.81
C ASP A 47 7.50 10.46 -14.14
N PHE A 48 6.47 11.30 -14.24
CA PHE A 48 5.66 11.41 -15.42
C PHE A 48 6.50 12.11 -16.51
N ASP A 49 7.00 11.35 -17.48
CA ASP A 49 7.76 11.85 -18.62
C ASP A 49 6.79 12.16 -19.80
N GLU A 50 7.05 13.21 -20.57
CA GLU A 50 6.27 13.58 -21.77
C GLU A 50 6.24 12.43 -22.81
N GLY A 51 7.20 11.50 -22.74
CA GLY A 51 7.21 10.27 -23.54
C GLY A 51 6.05 9.30 -23.27
N ASP A 52 5.41 9.39 -22.10
CA ASP A 52 4.30 8.51 -21.71
C ASP A 52 2.96 8.93 -22.36
N MET A 53 2.88 10.14 -22.91
CA MET A 53 1.73 10.60 -23.70
C MET A 53 1.72 10.06 -25.14
N VAL A 54 2.82 9.50 -25.64
CA VAL A 54 3.00 9.16 -27.07
C VAL A 54 2.77 7.66 -27.37
N SER A 55 2.63 6.81 -26.36
CA SER A 55 2.46 5.35 -26.53
C SER A 55 1.00 4.88 -26.64
N GLY A 56 0.03 5.80 -26.76
CA GLY A 56 -1.40 5.52 -26.93
C GLY A 56 -1.85 5.11 -28.34
N GLN A 57 -0.95 4.75 -29.26
CA GLN A 57 -1.32 4.30 -30.61
C GLN A 57 -1.17 2.77 -30.72
N PRO A 58 -2.27 1.99 -30.84
CA PRO A 58 -2.17 0.57 -31.13
C PRO A 58 -1.73 0.42 -32.59
N HIS A 59 -0.66 -0.36 -32.81
CA HIS A 59 -0.38 -1.00 -34.10
C HIS A 59 -0.65 -2.49 -33.99
#